data_AF-A0A919AQX8-F1
#
_entry.id   AF-A0A919AQX8-F1
#
_cell.length_a   1.000
_cell.length_b   1.000
_cell.length_c   1.000
_cell.angle_alpha   90.00
_cell.angle_beta   90.00
_cell.angle_gamma   90.00
#
_symmetry.space_group_name_H-M   'P 1'
#
loop_
_entity.id
_entity.type
_entity.pdbx_description
1 polymer ?
#
loop_
_entity_poly.entity_id
_entity_poly.type
_entity_poly.pdbx_seq_one_letter_code
_entity_poly.pdbx_strand_id
1 'polypeptide(L)'
;MAGAEGFDGAEVIPLHEEAEEPRPARGMRRAGWLLVACGLALLPWLLVLATGLPATATATHWPLAWVGLDALEALGLIATGLLAARGDRRHALAAAATATLLVVDAWFDTTTAAPGGDFATAVAMALGAELPLAALCGRLALRALSRPA
;
A
#
# COMPACT_ATOMS: atom_id res chain seq x y z
N MET A 1 -10.21 73.31 20.17
CA MET A 1 -10.61 73.34 18.74
C MET A 1 -9.34 73.16 17.93
N ALA A 2 -9.06 72.18 17.08
CA ALA A 2 -9.65 70.93 16.58
C ALA A 2 -8.40 70.17 16.00
N GLY A 3 -8.21 68.85 16.01
CA GLY A 3 -9.16 67.75 16.00
C GLY A 3 -9.48 67.32 14.56
N ALA A 4 -8.51 66.77 13.81
CA ALA A 4 -8.72 65.88 12.65
C ALA A 4 -7.37 65.45 12.03
N GLU A 5 -6.75 64.39 12.56
CA GLU A 5 -5.81 63.59 11.78
C GLU A 5 -6.64 62.50 11.08
N GLY A 6 -6.60 62.51 9.74
CA GLY A 6 -7.35 61.59 8.90
C GLY A 6 -6.79 60.17 9.00
N PHE A 7 -7.52 59.29 9.67
CA PHE A 7 -7.45 57.85 9.45
C PHE A 7 -8.44 57.51 8.33
N ASP A 8 -8.05 57.80 7.09
CA ASP A 8 -8.70 57.27 5.89
C ASP A 8 -7.72 56.28 5.25
N GLY A 9 -8.07 55.00 5.30
CA GLY A 9 -7.18 53.92 4.87
C GLY A 9 -7.41 52.60 5.59
N ALA A 10 -8.63 52.29 6.02
CA ALA A 10 -9.01 50.91 6.28
C ALA A 10 -9.34 50.26 4.93
N GLU A 11 -8.30 49.94 4.16
CA GLU A 11 -8.42 49.06 3.01
C GLU A 11 -8.88 47.70 3.52
N VAL A 12 -10.17 47.43 3.34
CA VAL A 12 -10.81 46.15 3.61
C VAL A 12 -10.21 45.14 2.62
N ILE A 13 -9.16 44.44 3.06
CA ILE A 13 -8.60 43.29 2.34
C ILE A 13 -9.64 42.17 2.41
N PRO A 14 -10.25 41.75 1.28
CA PRO A 14 -11.18 40.63 1.31
C PRO A 14 -10.38 39.34 1.52
N LEU A 15 -10.46 38.74 2.72
CA LEU A 15 -9.93 37.41 3.04
C LEU A 15 -10.80 36.28 2.44
N HIS A 16 -11.22 36.45 1.20
CA HIS A 16 -11.72 35.34 0.40
C HIS A 16 -10.59 34.88 -0.49
N GLU A 17 -9.54 34.41 0.17
CA GLU A 17 -8.62 33.46 -0.44
C GLU A 17 -9.48 32.22 -0.68
N GLU A 18 -10.13 32.17 -1.84
CA GLU A 18 -10.72 30.95 -2.34
C GLU A 18 -9.57 29.94 -2.31
N ALA A 19 -9.60 29.04 -1.34
CA ALA A 19 -8.71 27.91 -1.28
C ALA A 19 -8.94 27.17 -2.58
N GLU A 20 -8.10 27.45 -3.57
CA GLU A 20 -8.15 26.80 -4.87
C GLU A 20 -7.92 25.32 -4.59
N GLU A 21 -9.03 24.57 -4.48
CA GLU A 21 -8.98 23.14 -4.25
C GLU A 21 -8.02 22.57 -5.30
N PRO A 22 -6.93 21.88 -4.88
CA PRO A 22 -5.93 21.40 -5.81
C PRO A 22 -6.60 20.45 -6.81
N ARG A 23 -6.95 20.94 -8.00
CA ARG A 23 -7.55 20.11 -9.04
C ARG A 23 -6.48 19.07 -9.39
N PRO A 24 -6.76 17.75 -9.22
CA PRO A 24 -5.76 16.74 -9.53
C PRO A 24 -5.31 16.97 -10.97
N ALA A 25 -4.01 17.22 -11.13
CA ALA A 25 -3.43 17.56 -12.43
C ALA A 25 -3.94 16.53 -13.45
N ARG A 26 -4.48 16.99 -14.59
CA ARG A 26 -5.18 16.13 -15.58
C ARG A 26 -4.42 14.84 -15.93
N GLY A 27 -3.09 14.83 -15.81
CA GLY A 27 -2.23 13.66 -15.94
C GLY A 27 -2.49 12.54 -14.92
N MET A 28 -2.74 12.85 -13.64
CA MET A 28 -3.02 11.84 -12.60
C MET A 28 -4.31 11.08 -12.88
N ARG A 29 -5.36 11.78 -13.36
CA ARG A 29 -6.62 11.13 -13.76
C ARG A 29 -6.41 10.20 -14.95
N ARG A 30 -5.59 10.60 -15.93
CA ARG A 30 -5.27 9.75 -17.10
C ARG A 30 -4.47 8.52 -16.68
N ALA A 31 -3.46 8.70 -15.83
CA ALA A 31 -2.69 7.59 -15.28
C ALA A 31 -3.59 6.61 -14.52
N GLY A 32 -4.53 7.11 -13.70
CA GLY A 32 -5.52 6.27 -13.02
C GLY A 32 -6.38 5.44 -13.98
N TRP A 33 -6.94 6.09 -15.02
CA TRP A 33 -7.71 5.38 -16.05
C TRP A 33 -6.88 4.37 -16.84
N LEU A 34 -5.61 4.69 -17.12
CA LEU A 34 -4.69 3.76 -17.78
C LEU A 34 -4.44 2.52 -16.90
N LEU A 35 -4.20 2.71 -15.60
CA LEU A 35 -4.01 1.58 -14.67
C LEU A 35 -5.26 0.70 -14.58
N VAL A 36 -6.46 1.29 -14.54
CA VAL A 36 -7.72 0.55 -14.58
C VAL A 36 -7.85 -0.25 -15.88
N ALA A 37 -7.57 0.38 -17.03
CA ALA A 37 -7.62 -0.29 -18.32
C ALA A 37 -6.62 -1.45 -18.41
N CYS A 38 -5.38 -1.26 -17.96
CA CYS A 38 -4.37 -2.31 -17.89
C CYS A 38 -4.83 -3.47 -16.98
N GLY A 39 -5.41 -3.18 -15.81
CA GLY A 39 -5.94 -4.20 -14.91
C GLY A 39 -7.07 -5.03 -15.55
N LEU A 40 -8.02 -4.37 -16.24
CA LEU A 40 -9.08 -5.06 -16.96
C LEU A 40 -8.54 -5.89 -18.13
N ALA A 41 -7.53 -5.38 -18.85
CA ALA A 41 -6.88 -6.10 -19.94
C ALA A 41 -6.11 -7.34 -19.48
N LEU A 42 -5.70 -7.41 -18.20
CA LEU A 42 -5.08 -8.61 -17.64
C LEU A 42 -6.08 -9.74 -17.36
N LEU A 43 -7.37 -9.44 -17.15
CA LEU A 43 -8.37 -10.47 -16.80
C LEU A 43 -8.51 -11.59 -17.85
N PRO A 44 -8.59 -11.30 -19.16
CA PRO A 44 -8.58 -12.35 -20.19
C PRO A 44 -7.31 -13.21 -20.15
N TRP A 45 -6.14 -12.60 -19.89
CA TRP A 45 -4.90 -13.34 -19.79
C TRP A 45 -4.88 -14.28 -18.58
N LEU A 46 -5.42 -13.86 -17.42
CA LEU A 46 -5.58 -14.73 -16.25
C LEU A 46 -6.41 -15.97 -16.56
N LEU A 47 -7.46 -15.85 -17.37
CA LEU A 47 -8.28 -16.99 -17.79
C LEU A 47 -7.47 -17.96 -18.66
N VAL A 48 -6.70 -17.44 -19.61
CA VAL A 48 -5.81 -18.26 -20.45
C VAL A 48 -4.82 -19.03 -19.57
N LEU A 49 -4.20 -18.36 -18.58
CA LEU A 49 -3.29 -19.01 -17.64
C LEU A 49 -4.01 -20.10 -16.83
N ALA A 50 -5.19 -19.81 -16.26
CA ALA A 50 -5.94 -20.75 -15.44
C ALA A 50 -6.33 -22.04 -16.19
N THR A 51 -6.58 -21.95 -17.51
CA THR A 51 -6.94 -23.12 -18.32
C THR A 51 -5.77 -23.78 -19.04
N GLY A 52 -4.65 -23.07 -19.22
CA GLY A 52 -3.53 -23.48 -20.05
C GLY A 52 -2.33 -24.03 -19.28
N LEU A 53 -2.20 -23.73 -17.99
CA LEU A 53 -1.07 -24.20 -17.18
C LEU A 53 -1.24 -25.69 -16.78
N PRO A 54 -0.14 -26.47 -16.79
CA PRO A 54 -0.16 -27.83 -16.28
C PRO A 54 -0.43 -27.85 -14.78
N ALA A 55 -1.15 -28.88 -14.32
CA ALA A 55 -1.49 -29.04 -12.90
C ALA A 55 -0.27 -29.23 -11.98
N THR A 56 0.86 -29.68 -12.55
CA THR A 56 2.12 -29.86 -11.83
C THR A 56 3.23 -29.10 -12.54
N ALA A 57 3.92 -28.23 -11.82
CA ALA A 57 5.08 -27.49 -12.30
C ALA A 57 6.24 -27.65 -11.30
N THR A 58 7.45 -27.86 -11.83
CA THR A 58 8.69 -27.84 -11.03
C THR A 58 9.40 -26.52 -11.27
N ALA A 59 9.71 -25.80 -10.18
CA ALA A 59 10.44 -24.54 -10.25
C ALA A 59 11.94 -24.79 -9.98
N THR A 60 12.80 -24.42 -10.93
CA THR A 60 14.26 -24.61 -10.82
C THR A 60 14.87 -23.92 -9.60
N HIS A 61 14.34 -22.76 -9.21
CA HIS A 61 14.85 -21.94 -8.11
C HIS A 61 13.87 -21.91 -6.92
N TRP A 62 13.18 -23.03 -6.66
CA TRP A 62 12.14 -23.11 -5.63
C TRP A 62 12.58 -22.59 -4.25
N PRO A 63 13.72 -23.02 -3.66
CA PRO A 63 14.12 -22.50 -2.36
C PRO A 63 14.45 -21.00 -2.36
N LEU A 64 14.96 -20.49 -3.48
CA LEU A 64 15.30 -19.07 -3.61
C LEU A 64 14.05 -18.19 -3.68
N ALA A 65 12.95 -18.70 -4.25
CA ALA A 65 11.68 -17.98 -4.30
C ALA A 65 11.10 -17.76 -2.90
N TRP A 66 11.12 -18.79 -2.05
CA TRP A 66 10.69 -18.73 -0.66
C TRP A 66 11.55 -17.76 0.15
N VAL A 67 12.85 -18.04 0.23
CA VAL A 67 13.80 -17.19 0.97
C VAL A 67 13.77 -15.74 0.48
N GLY A 68 13.57 -15.52 -0.82
CA GLY A 68 13.45 -14.20 -1.41
C GLY A 68 12.20 -13.44 -0.93
N LEU A 69 11.04 -14.12 -0.86
CA LEU A 69 9.81 -13.55 -0.35
C LEU A 69 9.97 -13.21 1.14
N ASP A 70 10.32 -14.18 1.97
CA ASP A 70 10.59 -14.00 3.41
C ASP A 70 11.57 -12.85 3.69
N ALA A 71 12.66 -12.75 2.92
CA ALA A 71 13.65 -11.70 3.10
C ALA A 71 13.08 -10.30 2.79
N LEU A 72 12.22 -10.17 1.78
CA LEU A 72 11.53 -8.92 1.46
C LEU A 72 10.55 -8.53 2.56
N GLU A 73 9.86 -9.51 3.15
CA GLU A 73 8.96 -9.28 4.29
C GLU A 73 9.72 -8.80 5.52
N ALA A 74 10.78 -9.52 5.89
CA ALA A 74 11.63 -9.17 7.02
C ALA A 74 12.21 -7.77 6.84
N LEU A 75 12.72 -7.45 5.65
CA LEU A 75 13.22 -6.12 5.31
C LEU A 75 12.11 -5.07 5.42
N GLY A 76 10.92 -5.37 4.92
CA GLY A 76 9.76 -4.48 4.98
C GLY A 76 9.31 -4.19 6.42
N LEU A 77 9.21 -5.22 7.26
CA LEU A 77 8.87 -5.10 8.67
C LEU A 77 9.92 -4.28 9.44
N ILE A 78 11.21 -4.58 9.23
CA ILE A 78 12.32 -3.85 9.85
C ILE A 78 12.30 -2.38 9.40
N ALA A 79 12.20 -2.12 8.09
CA ALA A 79 12.16 -0.76 7.56
C ALA A 79 10.95 0.01 8.08
N THR A 80 9.77 -0.61 8.10
CA THR A 80 8.54 -0.03 8.64
C THR A 80 8.72 0.32 10.12
N GLY A 81 9.23 -0.61 10.93
CA GLY A 81 9.47 -0.42 12.36
C GLY A 81 10.49 0.69 12.65
N LEU A 82 11.62 0.70 11.93
CA LEU A 82 12.66 1.72 12.09
C LEU A 82 12.18 3.11 11.69
N LEU A 83 11.47 3.24 10.57
CA LEU A 83 10.92 4.53 10.12
C LEU A 83 9.84 5.03 11.07
N ALA A 84 8.94 4.14 11.52
CA ALA A 84 7.90 4.49 12.47
C ALA A 84 8.48 4.92 13.83
N ALA A 85 9.50 4.22 14.33
CA ALA A 85 10.19 4.58 15.57
C ALA A 85 10.91 5.94 15.48
N ARG A 86 11.36 6.34 14.29
CA ARG A 86 11.97 7.66 14.02
C ARG A 86 10.94 8.76 13.75
N GLY A 87 9.65 8.44 13.67
CA GLY A 87 8.60 9.38 13.28
C GLY A 87 8.65 9.81 11.81
N ASP A 88 9.38 9.10 10.95
CA ASP A 88 9.52 9.44 9.53
C ASP A 88 8.23 9.07 8.77
N ARG A 89 7.62 10.02 8.06
CA ARG A 89 6.37 9.81 7.28
C ARG A 89 6.50 8.73 6.20
N ARG A 90 7.71 8.42 5.73
CA ARG A 90 7.98 7.34 4.75
C ARG A 90 7.59 5.95 5.26
N HIS A 91 7.41 5.77 6.57
CA HIS A 91 6.88 4.51 7.11
C HIS A 91 5.53 4.12 6.50
N ALA A 92 4.75 5.10 6.00
CA ALA A 92 3.48 4.82 5.33
C ALA A 92 3.64 3.96 4.07
N LEU A 93 4.65 4.28 3.25
CA LEU A 93 4.94 3.56 2.01
C LEU A 93 5.53 2.18 2.31
N ALA A 94 6.49 2.12 3.25
CA ALA A 94 7.07 0.86 3.70
C ALA A 94 5.97 -0.06 4.26
N ALA A 95 5.10 0.45 5.14
CA ALA A 95 4.04 -0.33 5.74
C ALA A 95 2.99 -0.81 4.72
N ALA A 96 2.63 0.01 3.73
CA ALA A 96 1.73 -0.41 2.66
C ALA A 96 2.33 -1.54 1.80
N ALA A 97 3.63 -1.43 1.46
CA ALA A 97 4.34 -2.46 0.74
C ALA A 97 4.45 -3.76 1.56
N THR A 98 4.84 -3.67 2.84
CA THR A 98 4.94 -4.83 3.74
C THR A 98 3.59 -5.50 3.96
N ALA A 99 2.51 -4.73 4.13
CA ALA A 99 1.17 -5.31 4.23
C ALA A 99 0.77 -6.08 2.97
N THR A 100 1.16 -5.60 1.79
CA THR A 100 0.88 -6.28 0.52
C THR A 100 1.70 -7.57 0.41
N LEU A 101 2.98 -7.54 0.80
CA LEU A 101 3.85 -8.73 0.81
C LEU A 101 3.28 -9.83 1.71
N LEU A 102 2.89 -9.50 2.95
CA LEU A 102 2.31 -10.46 3.91
C LEU A 102 1.00 -11.10 3.42
N VAL A 103 0.18 -10.38 2.65
CA VAL A 103 -1.02 -10.96 2.02
C VAL A 103 -0.64 -11.90 0.87
N VAL A 104 0.40 -11.54 0.11
CA VAL A 104 0.93 -12.38 -0.98
C VAL A 104 1.58 -13.65 -0.42
N ASP A 105 2.28 -13.55 0.72
CA ASP A 105 2.90 -14.68 1.42
C ASP A 105 1.85 -15.67 1.96
N ALA A 106 0.83 -15.18 2.65
CA ALA A 106 -0.31 -16.00 3.08
C ALA A 106 -1.00 -16.74 1.92
N TRP A 107 -1.15 -16.08 0.78
CA TRP A 107 -1.64 -16.73 -0.44
C TRP A 107 -0.65 -17.79 -0.93
N PHE A 108 0.64 -17.44 -1.00
CA PHE A 108 1.68 -18.30 -1.55
C PHE A 108 1.86 -19.57 -0.72
N ASP A 109 1.96 -19.45 0.60
CA ASP A 109 2.10 -20.58 1.52
C ASP A 109 0.91 -21.53 1.43
N THR A 110 -0.31 -20.98 1.44
CA THR A 110 -1.52 -21.82 1.37
C THR A 110 -1.70 -22.50 0.01
N THR A 111 -1.33 -21.85 -1.09
CA THR A 111 -1.47 -22.42 -2.45
C THR A 111 -0.36 -23.40 -2.84
N THR A 112 0.76 -23.38 -2.11
CA THR A 112 1.94 -24.22 -2.40
C THR A 112 2.16 -25.33 -1.38
N ALA A 113 1.43 -25.30 -0.25
CA ALA A 113 1.45 -26.33 0.77
C ALA A 113 0.95 -27.69 0.26
N ALA A 114 1.58 -28.76 0.73
CA ALA A 114 1.10 -30.12 0.49
C ALA A 114 -0.24 -30.37 1.24
N PRO A 115 -1.12 -31.23 0.72
CA PRO A 115 -2.37 -31.58 1.39
C PRO A 115 -2.13 -32.14 2.80
N GLY A 116 -3.04 -31.84 3.74
CA GLY A 116 -3.01 -32.38 5.10
C GLY A 116 -2.38 -31.41 6.10
N GLY A 117 -1.37 -31.87 6.83
CA GLY A 117 -0.77 -31.13 7.95
C GLY A 117 -0.06 -29.84 7.53
N ASP A 118 0.63 -29.85 6.39
CA ASP A 118 1.34 -28.67 5.86
C ASP A 118 0.34 -27.58 5.49
N PHE A 119 -0.75 -27.92 4.80
CA PHE A 119 -1.83 -26.97 4.50
C PHE A 119 -2.49 -26.41 5.77
N ALA A 120 -2.76 -27.25 6.77
CA ALA A 120 -3.32 -26.78 8.05
C ALA A 120 -2.36 -25.81 8.77
N THR A 121 -1.05 -26.08 8.69
CA THR A 121 0.00 -25.21 9.24
C THR A 121 0.07 -23.89 8.50
N ALA A 122 0.05 -23.91 7.17
CA ALA A 122 0.02 -22.71 6.34
C ALA A 122 -1.21 -21.84 6.64
N VAL A 123 -2.40 -22.45 6.76
CA VAL A 123 -3.62 -21.72 7.14
C VAL A 123 -3.51 -21.13 8.56
N ALA A 124 -2.95 -21.87 9.50
CA ALA A 124 -2.76 -21.39 10.86
C ALA A 124 -1.77 -20.20 10.92
N MET A 125 -0.68 -20.25 10.16
CA MET A 125 0.29 -19.16 10.02
C MET A 125 -0.32 -17.94 9.33
N ALA A 126 -1.03 -18.12 8.21
CA ALA A 126 -1.73 -17.08 7.51
C ALA A 126 -2.71 -16.30 8.41
N LEU A 127 -3.55 -17.03 9.15
CA LEU A 127 -4.55 -16.42 10.03
C LEU A 127 -3.95 -15.88 11.35
N GLY A 128 -2.91 -16.53 11.86
CA GLY A 128 -2.32 -16.25 13.17
C GLY A 128 -1.20 -15.21 13.17
N ALA A 129 -0.47 -15.08 12.06
CA ALA A 129 0.72 -14.24 11.95
C ALA A 129 0.65 -13.28 10.75
N GLU A 130 0.60 -13.80 9.53
CA GLU A 130 0.77 -12.97 8.31
C GLU A 130 -0.35 -11.94 8.16
N LEU A 131 -1.61 -12.35 8.14
CA LEU A 131 -2.75 -11.43 7.97
C LEU A 131 -2.88 -10.44 9.15
N PRO A 132 -2.69 -10.84 10.43
CA PRO A 132 -2.62 -9.89 11.53
C PRO A 132 -1.51 -8.85 11.38
N LEU A 133 -0.32 -9.25 10.96
CA LEU A 133 0.79 -8.33 10.68
C LEU A 133 0.47 -7.42 9.48
N ALA A 134 -0.13 -7.96 8.43
CA ALA A 134 -0.56 -7.20 7.27
C ALA A 134 -1.58 -6.12 7.66
N ALA A 135 -2.55 -6.48 8.50
CA ALA A 135 -3.54 -5.54 9.03
C ALA A 135 -2.90 -4.46 9.91
N LEU A 136 -1.89 -4.81 10.72
CA LEU A 136 -1.14 -3.85 11.52
C LEU A 136 -0.39 -2.85 10.62
N CYS A 137 0.36 -3.34 9.64
CA CYS A 137 1.08 -2.52 8.67
C CYS A 137 0.13 -1.64 7.84
N GLY A 138 -0.97 -2.21 7.34
CA GLY A 138 -2.00 -1.46 6.62
C GLY A 138 -2.61 -0.35 7.48
N ARG A 139 -2.89 -0.62 8.76
CA ARG A 139 -3.37 0.41 9.69
C ARG A 139 -2.34 1.51 9.94
N LEU A 140 -1.05 1.18 10.02
CA LEU A 140 0.01 2.18 10.13
C LEU A 140 0.06 3.06 8.88
N ALA A 141 0.01 2.46 7.69
CA ALA A 141 -0.02 3.18 6.42
C ALA A 141 -1.21 4.14 6.34
N LEU A 142 -2.43 3.65 6.61
CA LEU A 142 -3.64 4.47 6.57
C LEU A 142 -3.60 5.63 7.57
N ARG A 143 -3.17 5.37 8.81
CA ARG A 143 -3.05 6.42 9.84
C ARG A 143 -2.06 7.51 9.44
N ALA A 144 -0.97 7.15 8.79
CA ALA A 144 0.01 8.12 8.32
C ALA A 144 -0.53 9.00 7.19
N LEU A 145 -1.37 8.43 6.31
CA LEU A 145 -2.03 9.15 5.23
C LEU A 145 -3.17 10.05 5.74
N SER A 146 -3.86 9.67 6.82
CA SER A 146 -4.94 10.48 7.41
C SER A 146 -4.46 11.64 8.28
N ARG A 147 -3.17 11.72 8.63
CA ARG A 147 -2.64 12.84 9.43
C ARG A 147 -2.27 14.01 8.51
N PRO A 148 -2.96 15.17 8.61
CA PRO A 148 -2.60 16.35 7.83
C PRO A 148 -1.17 16.80 8.16
N ALA A 149 -0.49 17.34 7.14
CA ALA A 149 0.87 17.86 7.22
C ALA A 149 0.96 19.16 8.00
#